data_AF-A0A9D9BLL3-F1
#
_entry.id   AF-A0A9D9BLL3-F1
#
_cell.length_a   1.000
_cell.length_b   1.000
_cell.length_c   1.000
_cell.angle_alpha   90.00
_cell.angle_beta   90.00
_cell.angle_gamma   90.00
#
_symmetry.space_group_name_H-M   'P 1'
#
loop_
_entity.id
_entity.type
_entity.pdbx_description
1 polymer ?
#
loop_
_entity_poly.entity_id
_entity_poly.type
_entity_poly.pdbx_seq_one_letter_code
_entity_poly.pdbx_strand_id
1 'polypeptide(L)' 'MGILRALLTPLSFLNMHLLRVGRGIGVVAVGLMVVAILIQVVFRYVFNNALPWPDEAARFCMLWMAGLMAPTAFRRGGF' A
#
# COMPACT_ATOMS: atom_id res chain seq x y z
N MET A 1 -29.29 4.30 22.98
CA MET A 1 -27.82 4.13 22.80
C MET A 1 -27.36 2.69 22.54
N GLY A 2 -28.09 1.65 22.94
CA GLY A 2 -27.69 0.25 22.70
C GLY A 2 -27.81 -0.22 21.23
N ILE A 3 -28.92 0.10 20.56
CA ILE A 3 -29.19 -0.29 19.16
C ILE A 3 -28.16 0.30 18.18
N LEU A 4 -27.81 1.57 18.36
CA LEU A 4 -26.80 2.24 17.53
C LEU A 4 -25.45 1.52 17.62
N ARG A 5 -25.03 1.12 18.83
CA ARG A 5 -23.79 0.37 19.05
C ARG A 5 -23.85 -1.06 18.48
N ALA A 6 -25.01 -1.69 18.53
CA ALA A 6 -25.23 -3.01 17.93
C ALA A 6 -25.13 -2.98 16.39
N LEU A 7 -25.54 -1.87 15.75
CA LEU A 7 -25.41 -1.70 14.29
C LEU A 7 -23.99 -1.26 13.88
N LEU A 8 -23.31 -0.48 14.72
CA LEU A 8 -21.96 0.01 14.42
C LEU A 8 -20.85 -1.02 14.71
N THR A 9 -21.09 -2.00 15.56
CA THR A 9 -20.13 -3.06 15.88
C THR A 9 -19.68 -3.89 14.67
N PRO A 10 -20.58 -4.39 13.79
CA PRO A 10 -20.16 -5.13 12.60
C PRO A 10 -19.41 -4.24 11.60
N LEU A 11 -19.87 -3.00 11.37
CA LEU A 11 -19.16 -2.04 10.50
C LEU A 11 -17.75 -1.72 11.03
N SER A 12 -17.62 -1.52 12.35
CA SER A 12 -16.34 -1.25 12.99
C SER A 12 -15.38 -2.44 12.89
N PHE A 13 -15.90 -3.66 13.02
CA PHE A 13 -15.14 -4.89 12.83
C PHE A 13 -14.62 -5.03 11.40
N LEU A 14 -15.50 -4.86 10.40
CA LEU A 14 -15.11 -4.89 8.99
C LEU A 14 -14.06 -3.83 8.67
N ASN A 15 -14.26 -2.61 9.15
CA ASN A 15 -13.32 -1.52 8.97
C ASN A 15 -11.94 -1.84 9.59
N MET A 16 -11.89 -2.39 10.81
CA MET A 16 -10.63 -2.83 11.42
C MET A 16 -9.92 -3.92 10.62
N HIS A 17 -10.67 -4.86 10.06
CA HIS A 17 -10.12 -5.93 9.24
C HIS A 17 -9.53 -5.38 7.93
N LEU A 18 -10.29 -4.53 7.23
CA LEU A 18 -9.87 -3.85 6.01
C LEU A 18 -8.60 -3.02 6.22
N LEU A 19 -8.50 -2.27 7.32
CA LEU A 19 -7.31 -1.49 7.63
C LEU A 19 -6.09 -2.36 7.91
N ARG A 20 -6.26 -3.51 8.56
CA ARG A 20 -5.15 -4.44 8.82
C ARG A 20 -4.61 -5.01 7.51
N VAL A 21 -5.50 -5.42 6.61
CA VAL A 21 -5.16 -5.92 5.28
C VAL A 21 -4.50 -4.82 4.44
N GLY A 22 -5.10 -3.63 4.40
CA GLY A 22 -4.56 -2.48 3.67
C GLY A 22 -3.15 -2.11 4.11
N ARG A 23 -2.87 -2.13 5.41
CA ARG A 23 -1.50 -1.91 5.93
C ARG A 23 -0.52 -3.00 5.49
N GLY A 24 -0.94 -4.27 5.51
CA GLY A 24 -0.12 -5.38 5.05
C GLY A 24 0.26 -5.23 3.56
N ILE A 25 -0.74 -4.92 2.73
CA ILE A 25 -0.53 -4.68 1.29
C ILE A 25 0.36 -3.45 1.06
N GLY A 26 0.18 -2.38 1.84
CA GLY A 26 1.01 -1.18 1.76
C GLY A 26 2.49 -1.46 2.00
N VAL A 27 2.82 -2.25 3.02
CA VAL A 27 4.21 -2.66 3.31
C VAL A 27 4.80 -3.48 2.16
N VAL A 28 4.02 -4.43 1.61
CA VAL A 28 4.45 -5.25 0.47
C VAL A 28 4.69 -4.38 -0.77
N ALA A 29 3.83 -3.39 -1.02
CA ALA A 29 3.98 -2.49 -2.16
C ALA A 29 5.23 -1.59 -2.04
N VAL A 30 5.60 -1.10 -0.85
CA VAL A 30 6.89 -0.42 -0.63
C VAL A 30 8.04 -1.36 -0.99
N GLY A 31 8.01 -2.60 -0.49
CA GLY A 31 9.03 -3.59 -0.75
C GLY A 31 9.19 -3.88 -2.24
N LEU A 32 8.09 -4.03 -2.97
CA LEU A 32 8.09 -4.22 -4.41
C LEU A 32 8.68 -3.02 -5.16
N MET A 33 8.42 -1.78 -4.73
CA MET A 33 9.06 -0.60 -5.34
C MET A 33 10.58 -0.63 -5.18
N VAL A 34 11.07 -0.97 -3.98
CA VAL A 34 12.51 -1.06 -3.73
C VAL A 34 13.14 -2.12 -4.63
N VAL A 35 12.52 -3.31 -4.73
CA VAL A 35 13.00 -4.39 -5.61
C VAL A 35 12.97 -3.96 -7.08
N ALA A 36 11.90 -3.31 -7.54
CA ALA A 36 11.81 -2.82 -8.92
C ALA A 36 12.92 -1.84 -9.26
N ILE A 37 13.23 -0.89 -8.36
CA ILE A 37 14.34 0.06 -8.54
C ILE A 37 15.69 -0.66 -8.54
N LEU A 38 15.92 -1.62 -7.65
CA LEU A 38 17.16 -2.40 -7.63
C LEU A 38 17.38 -3.18 -8.93
N ILE A 39 16.32 -3.79 -9.48
CA ILE A 39 16.37 -4.45 -10.80
C ILE A 39 16.73 -3.43 -11.87
N GLN A 40 16.11 -2.25 -11.86
CA GLN A 40 16.37 -1.18 -12.82
C GLN A 40 17.84 -0.73 -12.77
N VAL A 41 18.43 -0.61 -11.58
CA VAL A 41 19.85 -0.30 -11.36
C VAL A 41 20.74 -1.40 -11.94
N VAL A 42 20.50 -2.67 -11.60
CA VAL A 42 21.32 -3.79 -12.10
C VAL A 42 21.26 -3.89 -13.63
N PHE A 43 20.06 -3.81 -14.23
CA PHE A 43 19.93 -3.89 -15.69
C PHE A 43 20.58 -2.71 -16.40
N ARG A 44 20.48 -1.51 -15.84
CA ARG A 44 21.10 -0.32 -16.42
C ARG A 44 22.62 -0.34 -16.33
N TYR A 45 23.20 -0.74 -15.20
CA TYR A 45 24.66 -0.65 -14.99
C TYR A 45 25.41 -1.92 -15.38
N VAL A 46 24.80 -3.10 -15.25
CA VAL A 46 25.46 -4.38 -15.58
C VAL A 46 25.17 -4.79 -17.02
N PHE A 47 23.91 -4.72 -17.43
CA PHE A 47 23.47 -5.17 -18.76
C PHE A 47 23.41 -4.06 -19.81
N ASN A 48 23.69 -2.80 -19.41
CA ASN A 48 23.61 -1.60 -20.25
C ASN A 48 22.29 -1.51 -21.04
N ASN A 49 21.21 -2.05 -20.47
CA ASN A 49 19.90 -2.12 -21.12
C ASN A 49 18.84 -1.56 -20.17
N ALA A 50 18.13 -0.52 -20.63
CA ALA A 50 17.13 0.15 -19.83
C ALA A 50 15.77 -0.54 -20.01
N LEU A 51 15.39 -1.39 -19.03
CA LEU A 51 14.08 -2.00 -18.99
C LEU A 51 12.99 -0.92 -18.76
N PRO A 52 11.91 -0.87 -19.58
CA PRO A 52 10.88 0.17 -19.48
C PRO A 52 9.84 -0.06 -18.37
N TRP A 53 9.63 -1.31 -17.96
CA TRP A 53 8.58 -1.71 -17.02
C TRP A 53 8.79 -1.31 -15.54
N PRO A 54 10.00 -1.11 -14.98
CA PRO A 54 10.13 -0.82 -13.55
C PRO A 54 9.56 0.55 -13.16
N ASP A 55 9.57 1.52 -14.10
CA ASP A 55 8.94 2.84 -13.91
C ASP A 55 7.42 2.73 -13.76
N GLU A 56 6.79 1.90 -14.57
CA GLU A 56 5.35 1.63 -14.50
C GLU A 56 5.00 0.84 -13.24
N ALA A 57 5.77 -0.19 -12.92
CA ALA A 57 5.59 -1.00 -11.71
C ALA A 57 5.69 -0.15 -10.43
N ALA A 58 6.65 0.79 -10.38
CA ALA A 58 6.81 1.71 -9.26
C ALA A 58 5.59 2.65 -9.12
N ARG A 59 5.08 3.19 -10.24
CA ARG A 59 3.87 4.04 -10.24
C ARG A 59 2.64 3.28 -9.76
N PHE A 60 2.42 2.05 -10.23
CA PHE A 60 1.33 1.21 -9.76
C PHE A 60 1.44 0.96 -8.25
N CYS A 61 2.62 0.59 -7.74
CA CYS A 61 2.81 0.37 -6.31
C CYS A 61 2.57 1.65 -5.49
N MET A 62 3.03 2.81 -5.97
CA MET A 62 2.80 4.10 -5.33
C MET A 62 1.31 4.43 -5.21
N LEU A 63 0.54 4.19 -6.28
CA LEU A 63 -0.90 4.44 -6.34
C LEU A 63 -1.66 3.57 -5.31
N TRP A 64 -1.33 2.28 -5.26
CA TRP A 64 -1.94 1.34 -4.31
C TRP A 64 -1.55 1.62 -2.86
N MET A 65 -0.31 2.03 -2.59
CA MET A 65 0.10 2.45 -1.25
C MET A 65 -0.63 3.68 -0.77
N ALA A 66 -0.72 4.73 -1.60
CA ALA A 66 -1.40 5.96 -1.23
C ALA A 66 -2.86 5.70 -0.86
N GLY A 67 -3.58 4.91 -1.68
CA GLY A 67 -4.97 4.56 -1.43
C GLY A 67 -5.19 3.70 -0.19
N LEU A 68 -4.31 2.73 0.08
CA LEU A 68 -4.48 1.78 1.18
C LEU A 68 -3.95 2.29 2.53
N MET A 69 -2.96 3.20 2.52
CA MET A 69 -2.35 3.74 3.73
C MET A 69 -3.08 4.99 4.27
N ALA A 70 -3.76 5.75 3.41
CA ALA A 70 -4.55 6.92 3.80
C ALA A 70 -5.58 6.65 4.93
N PRO A 71 -6.46 5.64 4.86
CA PRO A 71 -7.47 5.42 5.90
C PRO A 71 -6.86 4.97 7.24
N THR A 72 -5.70 4.28 7.22
CA THR A 72 -4.94 3.99 8.45
C THR A 72 -4.33 5.24 9.08
N ALA A 73 -3.85 6.19 8.28
CA ALA A 73 -3.30 7.45 8.77
C ALA A 73 -4.39 8.35 9.37
N PHE A 74 -5.54 8.48 8.71
CA PHE A 74 -6.70 9.22 9.23
C PHE A 74 -7.18 8.67 10.58
N ARG A 75 -7.19 7.35 10.76
CA ARG A 75 -7.69 6.72 11.99
C ARG A 75 -6.72 6.87 13.17
N ARG A 76 -5.43 7.12 12.93
CA ARG A 76 -4.43 7.33 13.98
C ARG A 76 -4.12 8.81 14.24
N GLY A 77 -4.82 9.74 13.58
CA GLY A 77 -4.56 11.18 13.71
C GLY A 77 -3.21 11.62 13.12
N GLY A 78 -2.72 10.91 12.10
CA GLY A 78 -1.43 11.18 11.45
C GLY A 78 -1.50 12.20 10.32
N PHE A 79 -2.52 13.08 10.31
CA PHE A 79 -2.68 14.17 9.36
C PHE A 79 -2.82 15.49 10.13
#